data_AF-A0A3B8JU60-F1
#
_entry.id   AF-A0A3B8JU60-F1
#
_cell.length_a   1.000
_cell.length_b   1.000
_cell.length_c   1.000
_cell.angle_alpha   90.00
_cell.angle_beta   90.00
_cell.angle_gamma   90.00
#
_symmetry.space_group_name_H-M   'P 1'
#
loop_
_entity.id
_entity.type
_entity.pdbx_description
1 polymer ?
#
loop_
_entity_poly.entity_id
_entity_poly.type
_entity_poly.pdbx_seq_one_letter_code
_entity_poly.pdbx_strand_id
1 'polypeptide(L)' 'MPKKDLNIVKGEPELYDEKKKPLNLAMTPTGAKLLDEMAKERGLTRSELVERIARGIIPLQPEIIGTDNQEESKGQS' A
#
# COMPACT_ATOMS: atom_id res chain seq x y z
N MET A 1 11.99 -25.15 0.86
CA MET A 1 10.53 -25.38 0.79
C MET A 1 9.95 -24.47 -0.29
N PRO A 2 9.37 -24.98 -1.38
CA PRO A 2 8.74 -24.13 -2.39
C PRO A 2 7.41 -23.60 -1.83
N LYS A 3 7.17 -22.28 -1.91
CA LYS A 3 5.89 -21.69 -1.48
C LYS A 3 4.81 -22.05 -2.49
N LYS A 4 3.90 -22.89 -2.01
CA LYS A 4 2.78 -23.51 -2.69
C LYS A 4 1.65 -22.47 -2.86
N ASP A 5 1.29 -22.23 -4.11
CA ASP A 5 -0.03 -21.82 -4.61
C ASP A 5 -0.71 -20.59 -3.97
N LEU A 6 -0.36 -19.37 -4.41
CA LEU A 6 -1.38 -18.32 -4.47
C LEU A 6 -2.32 -18.68 -5.63
N ASN A 7 -3.38 -19.42 -5.33
CA ASN A 7 -4.49 -19.63 -6.26
C ASN A 7 -5.15 -18.28 -6.52
N ILE A 8 -4.70 -17.56 -7.56
CA ILE A 8 -5.52 -16.53 -8.20
C ILE A 8 -6.61 -17.30 -8.93
N VAL A 9 -7.74 -17.51 -8.25
CA VAL A 9 -8.88 -18.24 -8.79
C VAL A 9 -9.37 -17.48 -10.01
N LYS A 10 -9.08 -18.05 -11.19
CA LYS A 10 -9.47 -17.51 -12.48
C LYS A 10 -10.98 -17.73 -12.65
N GLY A 11 -11.77 -16.73 -12.25
CA GLY A 11 -13.24 -16.76 -12.44
C GLY A 11 -14.08 -16.29 -11.26
N GLU A 12 -13.50 -15.82 -10.16
CA GLU A 12 -14.30 -15.07 -9.18
C GLU A 12 -14.74 -13.74 -9.77
N PRO A 13 -15.98 -13.27 -9.52
CA PRO A 13 -16.39 -11.94 -9.91
C PRO A 13 -15.35 -10.96 -9.39
N GLU A 14 -14.86 -10.08 -10.26
CA GLU A 14 -14.02 -9.00 -9.81
C GLU A 14 -14.76 -8.29 -8.69
N LEU A 15 -14.08 -8.07 -7.56
CA LEU A 15 -14.68 -7.57 -6.32
C LEU A 15 -15.55 -6.32 -6.53
N TYR A 16 -15.34 -5.61 -7.65
CA TYR A 16 -16.00 -4.37 -8.02
C TYR A 16 -16.85 -4.45 -9.30
N ASP A 17 -17.16 -5.65 -9.81
CA ASP A 17 -17.92 -5.86 -11.07
C ASP A 17 -17.33 -5.12 -12.30
N GLU A 18 -16.03 -4.84 -12.24
CA GLU A 18 -15.27 -4.09 -13.25
C GLU A 18 -14.06 -4.88 -13.72
N LYS A 19 -13.88 -4.97 -15.05
CA LYS A 19 -12.72 -5.61 -15.69
C LYS A 19 -11.43 -4.86 -15.45
N LYS A 20 -10.48 -5.50 -14.74
CA LYS A 20 -9.10 -5.05 -14.61
C LYS A 20 -8.47 -4.91 -16.00
N LYS A 21 -7.88 -3.75 -16.24
CA LYS A 21 -7.09 -3.46 -17.44
C LYS A 21 -5.60 -3.36 -17.07
N PRO A 22 -4.67 -3.77 -17.96
CA PRO A 22 -3.25 -3.56 -17.71
C PRO A 22 -2.92 -2.08 -17.53
N LEU A 23 -2.18 -1.75 -16.46
CA LEU A 23 -1.66 -0.42 -16.19
C LEU A 23 -0.13 -0.48 -16.10
N ASN A 24 0.55 0.29 -16.96
CA ASN A 24 2.01 0.39 -16.93
C ASN A 24 2.42 1.51 -15.98
N LEU A 25 3.24 1.20 -14.98
CA LEU A 25 3.77 2.15 -14.00
C LEU A 25 5.30 2.08 -13.98
N ALA A 26 5.95 3.24 -14.15
CA ALA A 26 7.39 3.36 -13.93
C ALA A 26 7.66 3.59 -12.44
N MET A 27 8.63 2.88 -11.87
CA MET A 27 8.98 2.96 -10.46
C MET A 27 10.45 2.57 -10.27
N THR A 28 11.09 3.09 -9.22
CA THR A 28 12.45 2.68 -8.87
C THR A 28 12.47 1.22 -8.40
N PRO A 29 13.61 0.50 -8.54
CA PRO A 29 13.72 -0.87 -8.02
C PRO A 29 13.40 -0.98 -6.52
N THR A 30 13.84 0.03 -5.74
CA THR A 30 13.54 0.12 -4.31
C THR A 30 12.04 0.26 -4.05
N GLY A 31 11.36 1.17 -4.76
CA GLY A 31 9.92 1.35 -4.62
C GLY A 31 9.14 0.08 -4.96
N ALA A 32 9.54 -0.63 -6.02
CA ALA A 32 8.92 -1.90 -6.40
C ALA A 32 9.06 -2.97 -5.31
N LYS A 33 10.26 -3.08 -4.72
CA LYS A 33 10.51 -4.01 -3.62
C LYS A 33 9.68 -3.68 -2.38
N LEU A 34 9.61 -2.41 -1.99
CA LEU A 34 8.79 -1.98 -0.85
C LEU A 34 7.30 -2.26 -1.10
N LEU A 35 6.83 -2.07 -2.33
CA LEU A 35 5.46 -2.41 -2.72
C LEU A 35 5.18 -3.92 -2.61
N ASP A 36 6.13 -4.76 -3.05
CA ASP A 36 6.06 -6.21 -2.89
C ASP A 36 6.02 -6.65 -1.41
N GLU A 37 6.83 -6.01 -0.56
CA GLU A 37 6.86 -6.26 0.89
C GLU A 37 5.53 -5.87 1.54
N MET A 38 5.00 -4.67 1.28
CA MET A 38 3.70 -4.22 1.79
C MET A 38 2.55 -5.14 1.36
N ALA A 39 2.56 -5.62 0.11
CA ALA A 39 1.54 -6.52 -0.39
C ALA A 39 1.60 -7.87 0.35
N LYS A 40 2.80 -8.41 0.51
CA LYS A 40 3.05 -9.67 1.21
C LYS A 40 2.64 -9.62 2.68
N GLU A 41 2.95 -8.55 3.39
CA GLU A 41 2.56 -8.34 4.80
C GLU A 41 1.04 -8.38 4.99
N ARG A 42 0.28 -7.95 3.97
CA ARG A 42 -1.19 -7.89 3.98
C ARG A 42 -1.84 -9.12 3.34
N GLY A 43 -1.06 -10.08 2.85
CA GLY A 43 -1.57 -11.24 2.12
C GLY A 43 -2.24 -10.88 0.78
N LEU A 44 -1.84 -9.76 0.17
CA LEU A 44 -2.39 -9.24 -1.08
C LEU A 44 -1.42 -9.43 -2.24
N THR A 45 -1.95 -9.39 -3.46
CA THR A 45 -1.10 -9.18 -4.66
C THR A 45 -0.75 -7.70 -4.78
N ARG A 46 0.34 -7.37 -5.50
CA ARG A 46 0.71 -5.98 -5.78
C ARG A 46 -0.44 -5.17 -6.39
N SER A 47 -1.08 -5.71 -7.43
CA SER A 47 -2.16 -5.02 -8.12
C SER A 47 -3.38 -4.82 -7.21
N GLU A 48 -3.65 -5.77 -6.32
CA GLU A 48 -4.74 -5.63 -5.35
C GLU A 48 -4.43 -4.59 -4.27
N LEU A 49 -3.19 -4.51 -3.82
CA LEU A 49 -2.75 -3.46 -2.91
C LEU A 49 -2.96 -2.07 -3.54
N VAL A 50 -2.50 -1.88 -4.78
CA VAL A 50 -2.66 -0.61 -5.51
C VAL A 50 -4.13 -0.26 -5.73
N GLU A 51 -4.96 -1.23 -6.10
CA GLU A 51 -6.41 -1.04 -6.28
C GLU A 51 -7.06 -0.56 -4.97
N ARG A 52 -6.75 -1.20 -3.84
CA ARG A 52 -7.32 -0.83 -2.54
C ARG A 52 -6.84 0.52 -2.04
N ILE A 53 -5.60 0.92 -2.35
CA ILE A 53 -5.12 2.28 -2.09
C ILE A 53 -5.90 3.28 -2.96
N ALA A 54 -6.02 3.03 -4.27
CA ALA A 54 -6.71 3.92 -5.19
C ALA A 54 -8.20 4.10 -4.87
N ARG A 55 -8.85 3.05 -4.35
CA ARG A 55 -10.25 3.09 -3.88
C ARG A 55 -10.42 3.65 -2.47
N GLY A 56 -9.33 4.05 -1.79
CA GLY A 56 -9.37 4.59 -0.43
C GLY A 56 -9.67 3.56 0.67
N ILE A 57 -9.65 2.26 0.35
CA ILE A 57 -9.82 1.17 1.31
C ILE A 57 -8.58 1.05 2.21
N ILE A 58 -7.40 1.26 1.65
CA ILE A 58 -6.15 1.40 2.40
C ILE A 58 -5.81 2.89 2.44
N PRO A 59 -5.81 3.52 3.62
CA PRO A 59 -5.47 4.93 3.72
C PRO A 59 -4.00 5.14 3.39
N LEU A 60 -3.71 6.13 2.54
CA LEU A 60 -2.40 6.75 2.53
C LEU A 60 -2.25 7.51 3.85
N GLN A 61 -1.11 7.37 4.51
CA GLN A 61 -0.87 8.14 5.74
C GLN A 61 -0.98 9.63 5.38
N PRO A 62 -1.84 10.41 6.07
CA PRO A 62 -1.81 11.85 5.91
C PRO A 62 -0.42 12.32 6.34
N GLU A 63 0.14 13.24 5.58
CA GLU A 63 1.34 13.99 5.96
C GLU A 63 1.14 14.45 7.41
N ILE A 64 1.91 13.95 8.37
CA ILE A 64 1.94 14.55 9.70
C ILE A 64 2.64 15.90 9.48
N ILE A 65 1.85 16.95 9.26
CA ILE A 65 2.36 18.32 9.39
C ILE A 65 2.79 18.41 10.85
N GLY A 66 4.10 18.39 11.09
CA GLY A 66 4.67 18.40 12.43
C GLY A 66 4.02 19.53 13.21
N THR A 67 3.25 19.19 14.25
CA THR A 67 2.99 20.13 15.32
C THR A 67 4.32 20.28 16.03
N ASP A 68 5.07 21.31 15.66
CA ASP A 68 6.19 21.82 16.42
C ASP A 68 5.69 22.19 17.82
N ASN A 69 5.63 21.21 18.72
CA ASN A 69 5.60 21.47 20.16
C ASN A 69 7.01 21.92 20.53
N GLN A 70 7.25 23.23 20.42
CA GLN A 70 8.31 23.90 21.15
C GLN A 70 7.91 23.88 22.65
N GLU A 71 8.15 22.75 23.31
CA GLU A 71 8.49 22.77 24.72
C GLU A 71 9.93 23.26 24.83
N GLU A 72 10.12 24.57 24.92
CA GLU A 72 11.27 25.12 25.65
C GLU A 72 10.79 25.61 27.00
N SER A 73 10.84 24.69 27.96
CA SER A 73 11.15 25.03 29.33
C SER A 73 12.50 25.76 29.37
N LYS A 74 12.55 26.96 29.96
CA LYS A 74 13.56 27.35 30.98
C LYS A 74 13.36 28.81 31.45
N GLY A 75 12.91 28.92 32.70
CA GLY A 75 13.42 29.78 33.78
C GLY A 75 13.77 31.25 33.53
N GLN A 76 13.09 32.13 34.28
CA GLN A 76 13.56 33.38 34.92
C GLN A 76 12.30 34.16 35.35
N SER A 77 12.11 34.71 36.55
CA SER A 77 12.92 34.93 37.75
C SER A 77 12.01 34.91 38.98
#